data_AF-A0A918S536-F1
#
_entry.id   AF-A0A918S536-F1
#
_cell.length_a   1.000
_cell.length_b   1.000
_cell.length_c   1.000
_cell.angle_alpha   90.00
_cell.angle_beta   90.00
_cell.angle_gamma   90.00
#
_symmetry.space_group_name_H-M   'P 1'
#
loop_
_entity.id
_entity.type
_entity.pdbx_description
1 polymer ?
#
loop_
_entity_poly.entity_id
_entity_poly.type
_entity_poly.pdbx_seq_one_letter_code
_entity_poly.pdbx_strand_id
1 'polypeptide(L)'
;MYIHLKTCLVLSMKKNDRQLRIQSVAQEISRYIDKRPNAAETVEGVTSWWISRQRIEESVEVVENALEYLVAQKTLVKRSLGRRTLYMKAK
;
A
#
# COMPACT_ATOMS: atom_id res chain seq x y z
N MET A 1 5.03 40.96 -0.61
CA MET A 1 5.97 39.86 -0.94
C MET A 1 5.95 38.82 0.17
N TYR A 2 4.89 38.00 0.28
CA TYR A 2 4.67 37.02 1.38
C TYR A 2 3.90 35.78 0.87
N ILE A 3 4.40 35.10 -0.18
CA ILE A 3 3.65 33.97 -0.79
C ILE A 3 4.43 32.66 -0.82
N HIS A 4 5.75 32.64 -0.57
CA HIS A 4 6.54 31.40 -0.71
C HIS A 4 6.73 30.55 0.56
N LEU A 5 6.37 31.02 1.76
CA LEU A 5 6.52 30.25 3.00
C LEU A 5 5.28 29.45 3.41
N LYS A 6 4.08 29.78 2.91
CA LYS A 6 2.85 29.04 3.24
C LYS A 6 2.73 27.70 2.52
N THR A 7 3.41 27.52 1.39
CA THR A 7 3.32 26.30 0.57
C THR A 7 4.09 25.14 1.20
N CYS A 8 5.25 25.36 1.82
CA CYS A 8 6.08 24.28 2.34
C CYS A 8 5.45 23.56 3.56
N LEU A 9 4.80 24.31 4.46
CA LEU A 9 4.16 23.73 5.66
C LEU A 9 2.95 22.85 5.30
N VAL A 10 2.10 23.31 4.37
CA VAL A 10 0.93 22.55 3.89
C VAL A 10 1.36 21.29 3.11
N LEU A 11 2.44 21.38 2.32
CA LEU A 11 2.97 20.22 1.60
C LEU A 11 3.51 19.15 2.55
N SER A 12 4.17 19.53 3.65
CA SER A 12 4.69 18.59 4.66
C SER A 12 3.55 17.87 5.41
N MET A 13 2.48 18.59 5.75
CA MET A 13 1.29 17.99 6.39
C MET A 13 0.54 17.03 5.46
N LYS A 14 0.33 17.39 4.18
CA LYS A 14 -0.27 16.48 3.19
C LYS A 14 0.59 15.23 2.95
N LYS A 15 1.92 15.35 3.04
CA LYS A 15 2.85 14.22 2.93
C LYS A 15 2.65 13.23 4.08
N ASN A 16 2.50 13.75 5.30
CA ASN A 16 2.20 12.93 6.47
C ASN A 16 0.83 12.25 6.36
N ASP A 17 -0.20 12.95 5.89
CA ASP A 17 -1.52 12.35 5.72
C ASP A 17 -1.50 11.21 4.68
N ARG A 18 -0.76 11.39 3.58
CA ARG A 18 -0.58 10.34 2.56
C ARG A 18 0.20 9.15 3.14
N GLN A 19 1.25 9.41 3.91
CA GLN A 19 2.04 8.35 4.54
C GLN A 19 1.22 7.55 5.57
N LEU A 20 0.42 8.24 6.38
CA LEU A 20 -0.48 7.61 7.36
C LEU A 20 -1.55 6.75 6.67
N ARG A 21 -2.11 7.22 5.54
CA ARG A 21 -3.02 6.42 4.71
C ARG A 21 -2.32 5.18 4.16
N ILE A 22 -1.12 5.31 3.59
CA ILE A 22 -0.33 4.18 3.09
C ILE A 22 -0.09 3.14 4.21
N GLN A 23 0.26 3.59 5.42
CA GLN A 23 0.48 2.70 6.56
C GLN A 23 -0.80 2.01 7.03
N SER A 24 -1.93 2.72 7.06
CA SER A 24 -3.23 2.15 7.41
C SER A 24 -3.63 1.06 6.41
N VAL A 25 -3.51 1.36 5.11
CA VAL A 25 -3.75 0.39 4.02
C VAL A 25 -2.80 -0.79 4.14
N ALA A 26 -1.51 -0.55 4.38
CA ALA A 26 -0.51 -1.60 4.56
C ALA A 26 -0.86 -2.54 5.73
N GLN A 27 -1.33 -2.02 6.86
CA GLN A 27 -1.76 -2.85 7.98
C GLN A 27 -2.97 -3.71 7.63
N GLU A 28 -3.96 -3.19 6.92
CA GLU A 28 -5.13 -3.96 6.50
C GLU A 28 -4.75 -5.04 5.47
N ILE A 29 -3.90 -4.72 4.50
CA ILE A 29 -3.35 -5.68 3.53
C ILE A 29 -2.56 -6.78 4.25
N SER A 30 -1.71 -6.41 5.20
CA SER A 30 -0.97 -7.40 6.02
C SER A 30 -1.92 -8.33 6.75
N ARG A 31 -2.97 -7.80 7.41
CA ARG A 31 -3.98 -8.63 8.10
C ARG A 31 -4.75 -9.53 7.13
N TYR A 32 -5.02 -9.06 5.92
CA TYR A 32 -5.67 -9.86 4.88
C TYR A 32 -4.80 -11.05 4.47
N ILE A 33 -3.52 -10.80 4.19
CA ILE A 33 -2.54 -11.84 3.84
C ILE A 33 -2.28 -12.77 5.04
N ASP A 34 -2.25 -12.25 6.27
CA ASP A 34 -2.10 -13.05 7.48
C ASP A 34 -3.24 -14.04 7.70
N LYS A 35 -4.46 -13.67 7.31
CA LYS A 35 -5.62 -14.58 7.31
C LYS A 35 -5.55 -15.64 6.19
N ARG A 36 -4.64 -15.48 5.23
CA ARG A 36 -4.44 -16.38 4.08
C ARG A 36 -2.95 -16.69 3.88
N PRO A 37 -2.28 -17.34 4.84
CA PRO A 37 -0.83 -17.55 4.80
C PRO A 37 -0.35 -18.40 3.61
N ASN A 38 -1.25 -19.18 2.98
CA ASN A 38 -0.97 -20.01 1.82
C ASN A 38 -1.41 -19.39 0.48
N ALA A 39 -2.03 -18.21 0.50
CA ALA A 39 -2.45 -17.55 -0.73
C ALA A 39 -1.30 -16.72 -1.30
N ALA A 40 -0.74 -17.20 -2.41
CA ALA A 40 0.08 -16.37 -3.28
C ALA A 40 -0.84 -15.44 -4.06
N GLU A 41 -1.20 -14.31 -3.46
CA GLU A 41 -2.06 -13.33 -4.12
C GLU A 41 -1.22 -12.41 -5.05
N THR A 42 -1.78 -12.03 -6.19
CA THR A 42 -1.15 -11.04 -7.08
C THR A 42 -1.53 -9.63 -6.66
N VAL A 43 -0.81 -8.61 -7.16
CA VAL A 43 -1.21 -7.19 -6.98
C VAL A 43 -2.65 -6.99 -7.40
N GLU A 44 -3.03 -7.53 -8.56
CA GLU A 44 -4.37 -7.39 -9.11
C GLU A 44 -5.43 -8.01 -8.17
N GLY A 45 -5.11 -9.13 -7.51
CA GLY A 45 -5.99 -9.76 -6.53
C GLY A 45 -6.15 -8.93 -5.26
N VAL A 46 -5.05 -8.42 -4.70
CA VAL A 46 -5.08 -7.54 -3.52
C VAL A 46 -5.81 -6.24 -3.83
N THR A 47 -5.51 -5.61 -4.97
CA THR A 47 -6.15 -4.37 -5.43
C THR A 47 -7.62 -4.58 -5.75
N SER A 48 -8.00 -5.68 -6.40
CA SER A 48 -9.41 -6.01 -6.66
C SER A 48 -10.19 -6.24 -5.36
N TRP A 49 -9.60 -6.97 -4.40
CA TRP A 49 -10.19 -7.12 -3.06
C TRP A 49 -10.32 -5.78 -2.35
N TRP A 50 -9.31 -4.92 -2.43
CA TRP A 50 -9.32 -3.58 -1.83
C TRP A 50 -10.44 -2.70 -2.42
N ILE A 51 -10.53 -2.63 -3.75
CA ILE A 51 -11.57 -1.90 -4.49
C ILE A 51 -12.96 -2.47 -4.18
N SER A 52 -13.10 -3.78 -4.06
CA SER A 52 -14.39 -4.44 -3.76
C SER A 52 -14.97 -4.04 -2.39
N ARG A 53 -14.12 -3.62 -1.43
CA ARG A 53 -14.55 -3.12 -0.12
C ARG A 53 -15.03 -1.67 -0.15
N GLN A 54 -15.24 -1.08 -1.33
CA GLN A 54 -15.71 0.29 -1.53
C GLN A 54 -14.83 1.38 -0.88
N ARG A 55 -13.55 1.10 -0.63
CA ARG A 55 -12.56 2.15 -0.31
C ARG A 55 -12.10 2.86 -1.59
N ILE A 56 -13.06 3.28 -2.43
CA ILE A 56 -12.85 3.85 -3.77
C ILE A 56 -12.06 5.17 -3.71
N GLU A 57 -12.05 5.85 -2.57
CA GLU A 57 -11.22 7.04 -2.36
C GLU A 57 -9.71 6.74 -2.27
N GLU A 58 -9.32 5.50 -1.99
CA GLU A 58 -7.92 5.11 -1.96
C GLU A 58 -7.51 4.69 -3.37
N SER A 59 -6.69 5.53 -4.00
CA SER A 59 -6.16 5.28 -5.33
C SER A 59 -5.37 3.96 -5.35
N VAL A 60 -5.41 3.27 -6.49
CA VAL A 60 -4.56 2.09 -6.76
C VAL A 60 -3.09 2.38 -6.38
N GLU A 61 -2.65 3.61 -6.60
CA GLU A 61 -1.34 4.11 -6.20
C GLU A 61 -1.06 3.97 -4.69
N VAL A 62 -2.03 4.23 -3.80
CA VAL A 62 -1.85 4.07 -2.34
C VAL A 62 -1.68 2.59 -1.98
N VAL A 63 -2.44 1.70 -2.64
CA VAL A 63 -2.34 0.25 -2.46
C VAL A 63 -0.98 -0.26 -2.93
N GLU A 64 -0.51 0.20 -4.08
CA GLU A 64 0.82 -0.13 -4.60
C GLU A 64 1.93 0.35 -3.64
N ASN A 65 1.87 1.60 -3.20
CA ASN A 65 2.83 2.13 -2.22
C ASN A 65 2.78 1.37 -0.88
N ALA A 66 1.60 0.92 -0.45
CA ALA A 66 1.45 0.11 0.76
C ALA A 66 2.08 -1.28 0.61
N LEU A 67 1.91 -1.93 -0.55
CA LEU A 67 2.57 -3.19 -0.87
C LEU A 67 4.09 -3.04 -0.90
N GLU A 68 4.60 -1.98 -1.53
CA GLU A 68 6.03 -1.67 -1.54
C GLU A 68 6.57 -1.39 -0.14
N TYR A 69 5.82 -0.65 0.69
CA TYR A 69 6.18 -0.41 2.08
C TYR A 69 6.32 -1.72 2.86
N LEU A 70 5.37 -2.65 2.71
CA LEU A 70 5.43 -3.97 3.38
C LEU A 70 6.60 -4.83 2.90
N VAL A 71 6.97 -4.75 1.61
CA VAL A 71 8.15 -5.41 1.07
C VAL A 71 9.43 -4.80 1.65
N ALA A 72 9.51 -3.46 1.72
CA ALA A 72 10.63 -2.75 2.33
C ALA A 72 10.80 -3.08 3.83
N GLN A 73 9.68 -3.30 4.55
CA GLN A 73 9.67 -3.73 5.95
C GLN A 73 9.99 -5.23 6.13
N LYS A 74 10.23 -5.99 5.05
CA LYS A 74 10.40 -7.45 5.07
C LYS A 74 9.21 -8.21 5.65
N THR A 75 8.02 -7.62 5.66
CA THR A 75 6.77 -8.28 6.06
C THR A 75 6.20 -9.12 4.91
N LEU A 76 6.38 -8.64 3.68
CA LEU A 76 6.01 -9.35 2.46
C LEU A 76 7.24 -9.64 1.59
N VAL A 77 7.20 -10.77 0.89
CA VAL A 77 8.15 -11.12 -0.16
C VAL A 77 7.47 -10.93 -1.50
N LYS A 78 8.09 -10.11 -2.34
CA LYS A 78 7.73 -9.95 -3.75
C LYS A 78 8.43 -11.05 -4.57
N ARG A 79 7.67 -11.87 -5.29
CA ARG A 79 8.21 -12.87 -6.22
C ARG A 79 7.65 -12.63 -7.62
N SER A 80 8.54 -12.42 -8.59
CA SER A 80 8.16 -12.36 -10.00
C SER A 80 7.95 -13.78 -10.53
N LEU A 81 6.78 -14.05 -11.10
CA LEU A 81 6.46 -15.28 -11.81
C LEU A 81 6.06 -14.93 -13.25
N GLY A 82 7.08 -14.81 -14.10
CA GLY A 82 6.91 -14.37 -15.50
C GLY A 82 6.38 -12.93 -15.57
N ARG A 83 5.17 -12.76 -16.12
CA ARG A 83 4.51 -11.44 -16.24
C ARG A 83 3.75 -11.00 -15.00
N ARG A 84 3.63 -11.86 -13.98
CA ARG A 84 2.86 -11.57 -12.76
C ARG A 84 3.80 -11.38 -11.59
N THR A 85 3.41 -10.50 -10.69
CA THR A 85 4.08 -10.33 -9.41
C THR A 85 3.20 -10.87 -8.30
N LEU A 86 3.75 -11.80 -7.53
CA LEU A 86 3.11 -12.39 -6.37
C LEU A 86 3.66 -11.76 -5.10
N TYR A 87 2.76 -11.51 -4.14
CA TYR A 87 3.08 -11.02 -2.82
C TYR A 87 2.73 -12.11 -1.82
N MET A 88 3.71 -12.53 -1.03
CA MET A 88 3.57 -13.59 -0.04
C MET A 88 4.04 -13.09 1.31
N LYS A 89 3.53 -13.65 2.40
CA LYS A 89 4.06 -13.37 3.73
C LYS A 89 5.54 -13.78 3.82
N ALA A 90 6.37 -12.90 4.37
CA ALA A 90 7.74 -13.25 4.71
C ALA A 90 7.74 -14.24 5.88
N LYS A 91 8.53 -15.32 5.72
CA LYS A 91 8.59 -16.43 6.67
C LYS A 91 9.53 -16.13 7.83
#